data_AF-A0A497XY07-F1
#
_entry.id   AF-A0A497XY07-F1
#
_cell.length_a   1.000
_cell.length_b   1.000
_cell.length_c   1.000
_cell.angle_alpha   90.00
_cell.angle_beta   90.00
_cell.angle_gamma   90.00
#
_symmetry.space_group_name_H-M   'P 1'
#
loop_
_entity.id
_entity.type
_entity.pdbx_description
1 polymer ?
#
loop_
_entity_poly.entity_id
_entity_poly.type
_entity_poly.pdbx_seq_one_letter_code
_entity_poly.pdbx_strand_id
1 'polypeptide(L)'
;MEHPAEIYNKAKRIIFSIFNKDGTLEAYKMLDNYRNKLKPTDWFGLKAELDFYSNHKDEFTLDPTFDFGIKCDFTGNFDGVDNCRIDITTNLDYKRLHDYEAIQRKDNRKYKIVVMDKQTGKIADIFDLNFPIDSSGEGRIFDIALFMPSDSDPDGLRYNFYQDIWEIGSIDTAYYSTHKTTCTDWYIPDFQYLTQNLPDEVNYDEEIKKHAVSSSKVLDRSTNSNIVACAQPFYAITDPHTGEGDWVTKVYWKHPVVADYIDDILFVI
;
A
#
# COMPACT_ATOMS: atom_id res chain seq x y z
N MET A 1 -2.77 -36.95 0.00
CA MET A 1 -2.94 -35.81 -0.93
C MET A 1 -1.97 -34.74 -0.43
N GLU A 2 -0.99 -34.34 -1.25
CA GLU A 2 0.05 -33.37 -0.88
C GLU A 2 -0.62 -32.00 -0.61
N HIS A 3 -0.20 -31.27 0.41
CA HIS A 3 -0.83 -30.01 0.79
C HIS A 3 -0.57 -28.95 -0.30
N PRO A 4 -1.53 -28.07 -0.68
CA PRO A 4 -1.33 -27.11 -1.78
C PRO A 4 -0.06 -26.25 -1.66
N ALA A 5 0.27 -25.84 -0.44
CA ALA A 5 1.51 -25.10 -0.17
C ALA A 5 2.77 -25.92 -0.48
N GLU A 6 2.78 -27.22 -0.22
CA GLU A 6 3.93 -28.10 -0.53
C GLU A 6 4.15 -28.21 -2.04
N ILE A 7 3.06 -28.32 -2.81
CA ILE A 7 3.12 -28.37 -4.29
C ILE A 7 3.70 -27.06 -4.83
N TYR A 8 3.23 -25.91 -4.33
CA TYR A 8 3.76 -24.60 -4.70
C TYR A 8 5.26 -24.49 -4.40
N ASN A 9 5.65 -24.81 -3.16
CA ASN A 9 7.01 -24.69 -2.68
C ASN A 9 7.98 -25.59 -3.45
N LYS A 10 7.54 -26.80 -3.80
CA LYS A 10 8.30 -27.72 -4.64
C LYS A 10 8.48 -27.18 -6.05
N ALA A 11 7.43 -26.62 -6.66
CA ALA A 11 7.50 -25.99 -7.96
C ALA A 11 8.49 -24.81 -7.95
N LYS A 12 8.37 -23.91 -6.96
CA LYS A 12 9.27 -22.77 -6.76
C LYS A 12 10.74 -23.19 -6.70
N ARG A 13 11.08 -24.16 -5.84
CA ARG A 13 12.45 -24.68 -5.72
C ARG A 13 13.00 -25.23 -7.03
N ILE A 14 12.20 -26.02 -7.76
CA ILE A 14 12.63 -26.62 -9.03
C ILE A 14 12.85 -25.53 -10.09
N ILE A 15 11.94 -24.57 -10.20
CA ILE A 15 12.01 -23.50 -11.19
C ILE A 15 13.23 -22.61 -10.96
N PHE A 16 13.47 -22.14 -9.72
CA PHE A 16 14.64 -21.32 -9.41
C PHE A 16 15.96 -22.12 -9.51
N SER A 17 15.93 -23.43 -9.24
CA SER A 17 17.10 -24.29 -9.48
C SER A 17 17.43 -24.39 -10.97
N ILE A 18 16.43 -24.56 -11.83
CA ILE A 18 16.61 -24.59 -13.30
C ILE A 18 17.05 -23.23 -13.81
N PHE A 19 16.47 -22.15 -13.29
CA PHE A 19 16.89 -20.79 -13.65
C PHE A 19 18.39 -20.59 -13.44
N ASN A 20 18.91 -21.01 -12.28
CA ASN A 20 20.32 -20.86 -11.95
C ASN A 20 21.25 -21.79 -12.75
N LYS A 21 20.76 -22.96 -13.16
CA LYS A 21 21.57 -23.97 -13.85
C LYS A 21 21.53 -23.85 -15.38
N ASP A 22 20.31 -23.73 -15.92
CA ASP A 22 20.01 -23.87 -17.35
C ASP A 22 19.50 -22.54 -17.96
N GLY A 23 19.23 -21.53 -17.12
CA GLY A 23 18.90 -20.17 -17.53
C GLY A 23 17.40 -19.86 -17.62
N THR A 24 17.10 -18.60 -17.95
CA THR A 24 15.75 -18.02 -17.92
C THR A 24 14.75 -18.78 -18.79
N LEU A 25 15.11 -19.09 -20.04
CA LEU A 25 14.19 -19.74 -20.99
C LEU A 25 13.71 -21.12 -20.50
N GLU A 26 14.60 -21.93 -19.94
CA GLU A 26 14.26 -23.25 -19.42
C GLU A 26 13.42 -23.17 -18.13
N ALA A 27 13.65 -22.15 -17.31
CA ALA A 27 12.82 -21.91 -16.12
C ALA A 27 11.36 -21.60 -16.49
N TYR A 28 11.11 -20.78 -17.52
CA TYR A 28 9.75 -20.51 -18.01
C TYR A 28 9.08 -21.75 -18.60
N LYS A 29 9.80 -22.54 -19.41
CA LYS A 29 9.29 -23.83 -19.89
C LYS A 29 8.90 -24.76 -18.74
N MET A 30 9.70 -24.77 -17.67
CA MET A 30 9.34 -25.53 -16.47
C MET A 30 8.09 -24.98 -15.78
N LEU A 31 7.97 -23.66 -15.64
CA LEU A 31 6.76 -23.03 -15.08
C LEU A 31 5.49 -23.40 -15.87
N ASP A 32 5.57 -23.45 -17.21
CA ASP A 32 4.45 -23.87 -18.05
C ASP A 32 4.02 -25.33 -17.79
N ASN A 33 4.97 -26.22 -17.49
CA ASN A 33 4.66 -27.61 -17.11
C ASN A 33 3.88 -27.73 -15.79
N TYR A 34 3.85 -26.67 -14.98
CA TYR A 34 3.07 -26.58 -13.75
C TYR A 34 1.69 -25.92 -13.94
N ARG A 35 1.35 -25.43 -15.15
CA ARG A 35 0.10 -24.70 -15.41
C ARG A 35 -1.16 -25.44 -15.00
N ASN A 36 -1.20 -26.75 -15.21
CA ASN A 36 -2.33 -27.61 -14.86
C ASN A 36 -2.18 -28.30 -13.49
N LYS A 37 -1.08 -28.06 -12.77
CA LYS A 37 -0.76 -28.68 -11.47
C LYS A 37 -0.94 -27.72 -10.30
N LEU A 38 -0.78 -26.42 -10.55
CA LEU A 38 -0.99 -25.35 -9.59
C LEU A 38 -2.38 -24.76 -9.76
N LYS A 39 -2.91 -24.14 -8.70
CA LYS A 39 -4.07 -23.26 -8.86
C LYS A 39 -3.68 -22.08 -9.76
N PRO A 40 -4.61 -21.50 -10.52
CA PRO A 40 -4.30 -20.35 -11.37
C PRO A 40 -3.63 -19.20 -10.61
N THR A 41 -4.09 -18.90 -9.40
CA THR A 41 -3.51 -17.88 -8.52
C THR A 41 -2.04 -18.14 -8.20
N ASP A 42 -1.73 -19.38 -7.85
CA ASP A 42 -0.40 -19.80 -7.44
C ASP A 42 0.53 -19.78 -8.67
N TRP A 43 0.05 -20.23 -9.83
CA TRP A 43 0.82 -20.16 -11.06
C TRP A 43 1.18 -18.71 -11.44
N PHE A 44 0.21 -17.78 -11.35
CA PHE A 44 0.47 -16.36 -11.62
C PHE A 44 1.38 -15.72 -10.57
N GLY A 45 1.27 -16.12 -9.30
CA GLY A 45 2.20 -15.70 -8.25
C GLY A 45 3.63 -16.12 -8.55
N LEU A 46 3.84 -17.40 -8.89
CA LEU A 46 5.17 -17.90 -9.21
C LEU A 46 5.73 -17.31 -10.52
N LYS A 47 4.85 -17.03 -11.49
CA LYS A 47 5.25 -16.27 -12.69
C LYS A 47 5.75 -14.87 -12.31
N ALA A 48 5.04 -14.17 -11.43
CA ALA A 48 5.43 -12.83 -11.01
C ALA A 48 6.76 -12.83 -10.25
N GLU A 49 6.99 -13.81 -9.36
CA GLU A 49 8.29 -14.01 -8.71
C GLU A 49 9.41 -14.24 -9.73
N LEU A 50 9.19 -15.10 -10.72
CA LEU A 50 10.17 -15.40 -11.77
C LEU A 50 10.43 -14.19 -12.67
N ASP A 51 9.38 -13.45 -13.07
CA ASP A 51 9.49 -12.22 -13.83
C ASP A 51 10.33 -11.19 -13.07
N PHE A 52 10.04 -10.96 -11.78
CA PHE A 52 10.80 -10.03 -10.94
C PHE A 52 12.26 -10.44 -10.81
N TYR A 53 12.53 -11.71 -10.47
CA TYR A 53 13.89 -12.22 -10.32
C TYR A 53 14.69 -12.13 -11.63
N SER A 54 14.08 -12.51 -12.75
CA SER A 54 14.77 -12.52 -14.04
C SER A 54 15.27 -11.15 -14.48
N ASN A 55 14.53 -10.09 -14.14
CA ASN A 55 14.83 -8.73 -14.54
C ASN A 55 15.69 -7.97 -13.52
N HIS A 56 15.62 -8.35 -12.24
CA HIS A 56 16.18 -7.53 -11.16
C HIS A 56 17.14 -8.26 -10.21
N LYS A 57 17.47 -9.55 -10.43
CA LYS A 57 18.35 -10.31 -9.53
C LYS A 57 19.71 -9.64 -9.30
N ASP A 58 20.31 -9.06 -10.32
CA ASP A 58 21.65 -8.51 -10.25
C ASP A 58 21.61 -7.06 -9.72
N GLU A 59 20.57 -6.31 -10.10
CA GLU A 59 20.30 -4.95 -9.63
C GLU A 59 20.08 -4.90 -8.11
N PHE A 60 19.22 -5.78 -7.59
CA PHE A 60 18.84 -5.81 -6.18
C PHE A 60 19.55 -6.93 -5.39
N THR A 61 20.56 -7.58 -5.99
CA THR A 61 21.31 -8.70 -5.39
C THR A 61 20.37 -9.73 -4.73
N LEU A 62 19.35 -10.18 -5.47
CA LEU A 62 18.27 -10.99 -4.94
C LEU A 62 18.72 -12.42 -4.64
N ASP A 63 18.37 -12.91 -3.46
CA ASP A 63 18.49 -14.30 -3.05
C ASP A 63 17.09 -14.89 -2.79
N PRO A 64 16.68 -15.94 -3.52
CA PRO A 64 15.40 -16.60 -3.30
C PRO A 64 15.29 -17.17 -1.89
N THR A 65 14.23 -16.77 -1.20
CA THR A 65 13.88 -17.29 0.11
C THR A 65 13.03 -18.55 -0.03
N PHE A 66 13.46 -19.61 0.64
CA PHE A 66 12.71 -20.87 0.74
C PHE A 66 12.28 -21.22 2.18
N ASP A 67 12.48 -20.28 3.11
CA ASP A 67 11.96 -20.34 4.48
C ASP A 67 10.59 -19.68 4.53
N PHE A 68 9.57 -20.49 4.81
CA PHE A 68 8.17 -20.08 4.78
C PHE A 68 7.74 -19.33 6.05
N GLY A 69 8.55 -19.35 7.11
CA GLY A 69 8.27 -18.65 8.36
C GLY A 69 8.49 -17.14 8.28
N ILE A 70 9.15 -16.64 7.23
CA ILE A 70 9.57 -15.24 7.13
C ILE A 70 8.76 -14.40 6.13
N LYS A 71 7.71 -14.96 5.51
CA LYS A 71 6.72 -14.24 4.68
C LYS A 71 7.36 -13.30 3.64
N CYS A 72 8.40 -13.77 2.96
CA CYS A 72 9.01 -13.08 1.83
C CYS A 72 9.48 -14.08 0.78
N ASP A 73 9.61 -13.61 -0.46
CA ASP A 73 10.05 -14.42 -1.59
C ASP A 73 11.53 -14.27 -1.86
N PHE A 74 12.08 -13.09 -1.57
CA PHE A 74 13.49 -12.77 -1.76
C PHE A 74 14.04 -11.98 -0.59
N THR A 75 15.37 -12.05 -0.43
CA THR A 75 16.14 -11.05 0.30
C THR A 75 17.10 -10.36 -0.66
N GLY A 76 17.39 -9.07 -0.47
CA GLY A 76 18.34 -8.37 -1.34
C GLY A 76 18.64 -6.95 -0.87
N ASN A 77 19.39 -6.20 -1.67
CA ASN A 77 19.52 -4.76 -1.52
C ASN A 77 18.43 -4.07 -2.33
N PHE A 78 17.57 -3.29 -1.67
CA PHE A 78 16.46 -2.61 -2.33
C PHE A 78 16.34 -1.18 -1.81
N ASP A 79 16.34 -0.18 -2.69
CA ASP A 79 16.34 1.24 -2.34
C ASP A 79 17.45 1.63 -1.32
N GLY A 80 18.65 1.04 -1.46
CA GLY A 80 19.76 1.29 -0.55
C GLY A 80 19.63 0.61 0.82
N VAL A 81 18.62 -0.24 1.02
CA VAL A 81 18.43 -1.04 2.22
C VAL A 81 19.01 -2.43 2.02
N ASP A 82 20.11 -2.72 2.71
CA ASP A 82 20.75 -4.05 2.69
C ASP A 82 19.87 -5.11 3.36
N ASN A 83 19.83 -6.30 2.76
CA ASN A 83 19.12 -7.47 3.28
C ASN A 83 17.63 -7.19 3.59
N CYS A 84 17.00 -6.36 2.75
CA CYS A 84 15.57 -6.12 2.76
C CYS A 84 14.84 -7.40 2.34
N ARG A 85 13.75 -7.71 3.05
CA ARG A 85 12.84 -8.80 2.70
C ARG A 85 11.81 -8.30 1.71
N ILE A 86 11.68 -9.01 0.60
CA ILE A 86 10.87 -8.61 -0.55
C ILE A 86 9.83 -9.70 -0.77
N ASP A 87 8.57 -9.31 -0.68
CA ASP A 87 7.41 -10.16 -0.95
C ASP A 87 6.78 -9.76 -2.27
N ILE A 88 6.60 -10.70 -3.18
CA ILE A 88 6.06 -10.43 -4.50
C ILE A 88 4.56 -10.74 -4.49
N THR A 89 3.78 -9.80 -4.99
CA THR A 89 2.35 -10.03 -5.20
C THR A 89 1.91 -9.51 -6.55
N THR A 90 0.77 -10.03 -7.00
CA THR A 90 0.03 -9.47 -8.14
C THR A 90 -1.28 -8.84 -7.69
N ASN A 91 -1.57 -8.85 -6.38
CA ASN A 91 -2.70 -8.20 -5.77
C ASN A 91 -2.39 -7.87 -4.30
N LEU A 92 -2.44 -6.59 -3.93
CA LEU A 92 -2.24 -6.14 -2.54
C LEU A 92 -3.43 -6.45 -1.62
N ASP A 93 -4.63 -6.68 -2.17
CA ASP A 93 -5.86 -6.89 -1.38
C ASP A 93 -5.81 -8.15 -0.49
N TYR A 94 -4.86 -9.06 -0.72
CA TYR A 94 -4.64 -10.26 0.08
C TYR A 94 -3.49 -10.11 1.09
N LYS A 95 -2.85 -8.94 1.15
CA LYS A 95 -1.76 -8.66 2.08
C LYS A 95 -2.30 -7.82 3.22
N ARG A 96 -1.89 -8.12 4.45
CA ARG A 96 -2.29 -7.38 5.66
C ARG A 96 -1.07 -7.14 6.51
N LEU A 97 -0.92 -5.95 7.07
CA LEU A 97 0.23 -5.58 7.89
C LEU A 97 0.42 -6.56 9.07
N HIS A 98 -0.67 -6.97 9.73
CA HIS A 98 -0.63 -7.89 10.88
C HIS A 98 0.13 -9.20 10.62
N ASP A 99 0.12 -9.70 9.38
CA ASP A 99 0.83 -10.93 8.99
C ASP A 99 2.36 -10.79 9.07
N TYR A 100 2.87 -9.56 9.03
CA TYR A 100 4.30 -9.26 8.98
C TYR A 100 4.84 -8.77 10.32
N GLU A 101 3.99 -8.22 11.20
CA GLU A 101 4.44 -7.48 12.40
C GLU A 101 5.29 -8.32 13.35
N ALA A 102 4.86 -9.56 13.63
CA ALA A 102 5.61 -10.47 14.50
C ALA A 102 7.02 -10.75 13.95
N ILE A 103 7.13 -10.82 12.63
CA ILE A 103 8.38 -11.13 11.94
C ILE A 103 9.29 -9.89 11.88
N GLN A 104 8.71 -8.71 11.59
CA GLN A 104 9.42 -7.43 11.62
C GLN A 104 9.99 -7.14 13.01
N ARG A 105 9.20 -7.36 14.08
CA ARG A 105 9.64 -7.14 15.47
C ARG A 105 10.78 -8.07 15.88
N LYS A 106 10.78 -9.33 15.40
CA LYS A 106 11.78 -10.33 15.78
C LYS A 106 13.17 -10.02 15.22
N ASP A 107 13.24 -9.67 13.94
CA ASP A 107 14.52 -9.60 13.22
C ASP A 107 14.95 -8.16 12.89
N ASN A 108 14.09 -7.17 13.16
CA ASN A 108 14.28 -5.75 12.81
C ASN A 108 14.69 -5.51 11.35
N ARG A 109 14.34 -6.45 10.46
CA ARG A 109 14.62 -6.35 9.02
C ARG A 109 13.52 -5.59 8.33
N LYS A 110 13.93 -4.80 7.34
CA LYS A 110 13.00 -4.02 6.53
C LYS A 110 12.26 -4.90 5.53
N TYR A 111 11.01 -4.58 5.27
CA TYR A 111 10.12 -5.28 4.35
C TYR A 111 9.57 -4.36 3.28
N LYS A 112 9.51 -4.85 2.05
CA LYS A 112 8.79 -4.21 0.94
C LYS A 112 7.92 -5.26 0.25
N ILE A 113 6.73 -4.85 -0.18
CA ILE A 113 5.89 -5.66 -1.07
C ILE A 113 6.01 -5.07 -2.48
N VAL A 114 6.46 -5.89 -3.42
CA VAL A 114 6.52 -5.50 -4.83
C VAL A 114 5.26 -6.02 -5.51
N VAL A 115 4.53 -5.10 -6.14
CA VAL A 115 3.31 -5.41 -6.90
C VAL A 115 3.67 -5.54 -8.36
N MET A 116 3.49 -6.72 -8.91
CA MET A 116 3.75 -7.03 -10.31
C MET A 116 2.45 -6.96 -11.13
N ASP A 117 2.52 -6.30 -12.28
CA ASP A 117 1.45 -6.35 -13.27
C ASP A 117 1.37 -7.75 -13.87
N LYS A 118 0.19 -8.38 -13.76
CA LYS A 118 -0.05 -9.77 -14.22
C LYS A 118 0.14 -9.95 -15.73
N GLN A 119 -0.11 -8.90 -16.52
CA GLN A 119 -0.09 -8.95 -17.98
C GLN A 119 1.30 -8.63 -18.51
N THR A 120 1.93 -7.58 -17.99
CA THR A 120 3.22 -7.10 -18.52
C THR A 120 4.43 -7.71 -17.81
N GLY A 121 4.26 -8.29 -16.62
CA GLY A 121 5.38 -8.81 -15.82
C GLY A 121 6.34 -7.72 -15.32
N LYS A 122 5.86 -6.48 -15.23
CA LYS A 122 6.65 -5.33 -14.76
C LYS A 122 6.20 -4.94 -13.35
N ILE A 123 7.07 -4.25 -12.62
CA ILE A 123 6.71 -3.61 -11.34
C ILE A 123 5.64 -2.56 -11.61
N ALA A 124 4.46 -2.75 -11.03
CA ALA A 124 3.36 -1.80 -11.03
C ALA A 124 3.43 -0.83 -9.85
N ASP A 125 3.87 -1.33 -8.69
CA ASP A 125 3.99 -0.55 -7.46
C ASP A 125 4.97 -1.20 -6.47
N ILE A 126 5.46 -0.42 -5.50
CA ILE A 126 6.28 -0.91 -4.39
C ILE A 126 5.72 -0.32 -3.11
N PHE A 127 5.22 -1.18 -2.23
CA PHE A 127 4.65 -0.77 -0.95
C PHE A 127 5.67 -0.98 0.18
N ASP A 128 5.97 0.09 0.92
CA ASP A 128 6.89 0.06 2.05
C ASP A 128 6.14 -0.30 3.33
N LEU A 129 6.51 -1.43 3.96
CA LEU A 129 5.90 -1.92 5.19
C LEU A 129 6.57 -1.41 6.47
N ASN A 130 7.56 -0.53 6.36
CA ASN A 130 8.45 -0.18 7.47
C ASN A 130 7.95 1.02 8.27
N PHE A 131 6.66 0.99 8.64
CA PHE A 131 6.03 1.99 9.49
C PHE A 131 6.75 2.08 10.86
N PRO A 132 7.00 3.30 11.37
CA PRO A 132 7.53 3.47 12.72
C PRO A 132 6.59 2.88 13.77
N ILE A 133 7.13 2.50 14.93
CA ILE A 133 6.34 2.08 16.09
C ILE A 133 5.81 3.33 16.80
N ASP A 134 4.55 3.31 17.23
CA ASP A 134 3.94 4.43 17.95
C ASP A 134 4.41 4.52 19.42
N SER A 135 3.95 5.56 20.12
CA SER A 135 4.26 5.82 21.54
C SER A 135 3.88 4.68 22.49
N SER A 136 2.90 3.84 22.10
CA SER A 136 2.47 2.69 22.89
C SER A 136 3.49 1.54 22.88
N GLY A 137 4.37 1.49 21.88
CA GLY A 137 5.30 0.38 21.64
C GLY A 137 4.68 -0.80 20.88
N GLU A 138 3.35 -0.88 20.85
CA GLU A 138 2.59 -1.98 20.24
C GLU A 138 1.97 -1.62 18.89
N GLY A 139 1.74 -0.33 18.61
CA GLY A 139 1.14 0.13 17.36
C GLY A 139 2.14 0.57 16.29
N ARG A 140 1.62 1.29 15.29
CA ARG A 140 2.33 1.85 14.15
C ARG A 140 1.94 3.29 13.91
N ILE A 141 2.86 4.07 13.35
CA ILE A 141 2.60 5.43 12.89
C ILE A 141 2.30 5.39 11.40
N PHE A 142 1.19 6.00 11.00
CA PHE A 142 0.75 6.09 9.62
C PHE A 142 0.69 7.54 9.16
N ASP A 143 1.18 7.81 7.94
CA ASP A 143 0.96 9.09 7.28
C ASP A 143 -0.41 9.09 6.60
N ILE A 144 -1.21 10.11 6.90
CA ILE A 144 -2.54 10.34 6.34
C ILE A 144 -2.56 11.71 5.68
N ALA A 145 -2.91 11.76 4.40
CA ALA A 145 -3.09 13.02 3.68
C ALA A 145 -4.44 13.64 4.04
N LEU A 146 -4.42 14.86 4.56
CA LEU A 146 -5.59 15.64 4.91
C LEU A 146 -5.84 16.71 3.83
N PHE A 147 -6.93 16.56 3.10
CA PHE A 147 -7.39 17.51 2.11
C PHE A 147 -8.25 18.56 2.80
N MET A 148 -7.72 19.78 2.87
CA MET A 148 -8.45 20.90 3.47
C MET A 148 -9.58 21.35 2.54
N PRO A 149 -10.79 21.59 3.05
CA PRO A 149 -11.89 22.08 2.23
C PRO A 149 -11.50 23.41 1.59
N SER A 150 -11.96 23.61 0.36
CA SER A 150 -11.77 24.86 -0.36
C SER A 150 -12.50 26.00 0.36
N ASP A 151 -11.79 27.07 0.69
CA ASP A 151 -12.42 28.26 1.29
C ASP A 151 -13.30 28.95 0.25
N SER A 152 -14.56 29.22 0.62
CA SER A 152 -15.47 30.05 -0.16
C SER A 152 -15.51 31.45 0.46
N ASP A 153 -14.70 32.36 -0.07
CA ASP A 153 -14.88 33.79 0.18
C ASP A 153 -15.95 34.36 -0.79
N PRO A 154 -16.59 35.50 -0.48
CA PRO A 154 -17.57 36.14 -1.35
C PRO A 154 -17.07 36.46 -2.77
N ASP A 155 -15.74 36.53 -2.95
CA ASP A 155 -15.07 36.85 -4.22
C ASP A 155 -14.65 35.62 -5.06
N GLY A 156 -14.95 34.39 -4.60
CA GLY A 156 -14.72 33.15 -5.34
C GLY A 156 -13.98 32.05 -4.56
N LEU A 157 -13.88 30.88 -5.17
CA LEU A 157 -13.18 29.71 -4.62
C LEU A 157 -11.69 30.01 -4.44
N ARG A 158 -11.18 29.92 -3.20
CA ARG A 158 -9.74 29.85 -2.95
C ARG A 158 -9.30 28.40 -3.02
N TYR A 159 -8.57 28.08 -4.08
CA TYR A 159 -7.82 26.83 -4.17
C TYR A 159 -6.76 26.79 -3.07
N ASN A 160 -6.89 25.84 -2.13
CA ASN A 160 -5.82 25.59 -1.17
C ASN A 160 -4.80 24.62 -1.78
N PHE A 161 -3.63 25.14 -2.14
CA PHE A 161 -2.52 24.36 -2.66
C PHE A 161 -1.75 23.64 -1.55
N TYR A 162 -2.00 24.00 -0.29
CA TYR A 162 -1.40 23.34 0.86
C TYR A 162 -2.20 22.10 1.25
N GLN A 163 -1.47 21.01 1.44
CA GLN A 163 -1.97 19.74 1.95
C GLN A 163 -1.23 19.41 3.24
N ASP A 164 -1.98 18.98 4.25
CA ASP A 164 -1.40 18.51 5.50
C ASP A 164 -1.23 16.99 5.44
N ILE A 165 -0.12 16.53 6.01
CA ILE A 165 0.16 15.11 6.23
C ILE A 165 0.24 14.95 7.73
N TRP A 166 -0.65 14.12 8.26
CA TRP A 166 -0.75 13.80 9.66
C TRP A 166 -0.11 12.45 9.94
N GLU A 167 0.70 12.38 10.98
CA GLU A 167 1.13 11.12 11.57
C GLU A 167 0.13 10.72 12.65
N ILE A 168 -0.46 9.54 12.52
CA ILE A 168 -1.45 9.01 13.47
C ILE A 168 -0.99 7.65 13.99
N GLY A 169 -1.04 7.48 15.30
CA GLY A 169 -0.80 6.20 15.97
C GLY A 169 -1.96 5.22 15.77
N SER A 170 -1.66 3.97 15.46
CA SER A 170 -2.67 2.94 15.19
C SER A 170 -3.38 2.42 16.45
N ILE A 171 -2.77 2.59 17.63
CA ILE A 171 -3.37 2.22 18.93
C ILE A 171 -3.71 3.47 19.72
N ASP A 172 -2.78 4.42 19.78
CA ASP A 172 -3.00 5.73 20.39
C ASP A 172 -3.43 6.74 19.31
N THR A 173 -4.69 6.64 18.86
CA THR A 173 -5.24 7.56 17.84
C THR A 173 -5.44 8.98 18.35
N ALA A 174 -5.39 9.18 19.68
CA ALA A 174 -5.35 10.50 20.30
C ALA A 174 -3.98 11.16 20.15
N TYR A 175 -2.92 10.37 19.94
CA TYR A 175 -1.64 10.87 19.48
C TYR A 175 -1.69 11.09 17.96
N TYR A 176 -1.80 12.36 17.59
CA TYR A 176 -1.58 12.81 16.23
C TYR A 176 -0.62 14.00 16.25
N SER A 177 0.16 14.13 15.19
CA SER A 177 0.91 15.35 14.95
C SER A 177 0.87 15.72 13.49
N THR A 178 0.83 17.01 13.19
CA THR A 178 1.09 17.49 11.85
C THR A 178 2.56 17.22 11.53
N HIS A 179 2.79 16.14 10.79
CA HIS A 179 4.12 15.73 10.38
C HIS A 179 4.68 16.69 9.34
N LYS A 180 3.84 17.09 8.37
CA LYS A 180 4.26 17.96 7.27
C LYS A 180 3.10 18.74 6.68
N THR A 181 3.36 20.00 6.35
CA THR A 181 2.51 20.79 5.45
C THR A 181 3.28 20.99 4.15
N THR A 182 2.68 20.62 3.02
CA THR A 182 3.32 20.74 1.71
C THR A 182 2.48 21.62 0.78
N CYS A 183 3.13 22.47 0.00
CA CYS A 183 2.48 23.17 -1.11
C CYS A 183 2.67 22.32 -2.37
N THR A 184 1.57 22.00 -3.03
CA THR A 184 1.58 21.30 -4.32
C THR A 184 1.54 22.31 -5.46
N ASP A 185 2.29 22.06 -6.54
CA ASP A 185 2.32 22.96 -7.71
C ASP A 185 0.97 22.99 -8.46
N TRP A 186 0.09 22.03 -8.18
CA TRP A 186 -1.24 21.92 -8.73
C TRP A 186 -2.25 21.76 -7.60
N TYR A 187 -3.43 22.35 -7.78
CA TYR A 187 -4.52 22.18 -6.82
C TYR A 187 -5.02 20.73 -6.85
N ILE A 188 -5.05 20.10 -5.68
CA ILE A 188 -5.72 18.82 -5.49
C ILE A 188 -7.10 19.10 -4.89
N PRO A 189 -8.19 18.84 -5.64
CA PRO A 189 -9.55 18.98 -5.13
C PRO A 189 -9.78 18.24 -3.81
N ASP A 190 -10.45 18.91 -2.88
CA ASP A 190 -11.03 18.22 -1.72
C ASP A 190 -12.23 17.34 -2.17
N PHE A 191 -12.62 16.37 -1.34
CA PHE A 191 -13.65 15.40 -1.71
C PHE A 191 -15.05 16.04 -1.82
N GLN A 192 -15.33 17.08 -1.06
CA GLN A 192 -16.59 17.82 -1.18
C GLN A 192 -16.64 18.57 -2.51
N TYR A 193 -15.58 19.29 -2.88
CA TYR A 193 -15.50 19.95 -4.18
C TYR A 193 -15.56 18.93 -5.33
N LEU A 194 -14.82 17.82 -5.25
CA LEU A 194 -14.85 16.76 -6.25
C LEU A 194 -16.29 16.27 -6.47
N THR A 195 -16.97 15.86 -5.40
CA THR A 195 -18.32 15.29 -5.47
C THR A 195 -19.36 16.28 -6.02
N GLN A 196 -19.26 17.57 -5.68
CA GLN A 196 -20.16 18.60 -6.22
C GLN A 196 -20.00 18.84 -7.73
N ASN A 197 -18.85 18.49 -8.30
CA ASN A 197 -18.53 18.72 -9.71
C ASN A 197 -18.60 17.43 -10.57
N LEU A 198 -18.91 16.29 -9.95
CA LEU A 198 -19.11 15.04 -10.68
C LEU A 198 -20.50 15.01 -11.34
N PRO A 199 -20.64 14.41 -12.55
CA PRO A 199 -21.95 14.20 -13.17
C PRO A 199 -22.83 13.25 -12.35
N ASP A 200 -24.15 13.46 -12.35
CA ASP A 200 -25.10 12.64 -11.58
C ASP A 200 -25.07 11.13 -11.91
N GLU A 201 -24.58 10.77 -13.10
CA GLU A 201 -24.57 9.41 -13.62
C GLU A 201 -23.34 8.59 -13.20
N VAL A 202 -22.35 9.18 -12.53
CA VAL A 202 -21.13 8.48 -12.12
C VAL A 202 -21.25 7.80 -10.76
N ASN A 203 -20.45 6.76 -10.57
CA ASN A 203 -20.29 6.14 -9.26
C ASN A 203 -19.34 6.99 -8.39
N TYR A 204 -19.92 7.78 -7.47
CA TYR A 204 -19.18 8.66 -6.57
C TYR A 204 -18.08 7.94 -5.79
N ASP A 205 -18.35 6.75 -5.25
CA ASP A 205 -17.37 6.01 -4.44
C ASP A 205 -16.15 5.57 -5.27
N GLU A 206 -16.39 5.21 -6.53
CA GLU A 206 -15.32 4.82 -7.45
C GLU A 206 -14.45 6.02 -7.83
N GLU A 207 -15.06 7.18 -8.08
CA GLU A 207 -14.34 8.41 -8.42
C GLU A 207 -13.58 8.99 -7.22
N ILE A 208 -14.16 8.97 -6.02
CA ILE A 208 -13.47 9.30 -4.76
C ILE A 208 -12.24 8.41 -4.58
N LYS A 209 -12.39 7.09 -4.79
CA LYS A 209 -11.28 6.14 -4.65
C LYS A 209 -10.19 6.40 -5.69
N LYS A 210 -10.53 6.62 -6.95
CA LYS A 210 -9.56 6.97 -8.01
C LYS A 210 -8.80 8.25 -7.66
N HIS A 211 -9.54 9.28 -7.24
CA HIS A 211 -8.98 10.56 -6.83
C HIS A 211 -8.03 10.41 -5.65
N ALA A 212 -8.44 9.70 -4.59
CA ALA A 212 -7.63 9.48 -3.41
C ALA A 212 -6.34 8.71 -3.73
N VAL A 213 -6.43 7.60 -4.47
CA VAL A 213 -5.25 6.80 -4.85
C VAL A 213 -4.29 7.59 -5.75
N SER A 214 -4.81 8.39 -6.69
CA SER A 214 -3.97 9.22 -7.54
C SER A 214 -3.29 10.33 -6.73
N SER A 215 -4.04 10.97 -5.83
CA SER A 215 -3.55 12.07 -5.00
C SER A 215 -2.53 11.59 -3.97
N SER A 216 -2.75 10.43 -3.35
CA SER A 216 -1.78 9.84 -2.40
C SER A 216 -0.44 9.60 -3.07
N LYS A 217 -0.43 8.96 -4.26
CA LYS A 217 0.80 8.68 -5.03
C LYS A 217 1.56 9.94 -5.44
N VAL A 218 0.82 11.00 -5.74
CA VAL A 218 1.40 12.32 -6.02
C VAL A 218 2.07 12.87 -4.77
N LEU A 219 1.35 12.88 -3.65
CA LEU A 219 1.84 13.41 -2.38
C LEU A 219 3.07 12.63 -1.91
N ASP A 220 2.98 11.29 -1.87
CA ASP A 220 4.10 10.37 -1.56
C ASP A 220 5.40 10.78 -2.23
N ARG A 221 5.35 10.99 -3.56
CA ARG A 221 6.51 11.36 -4.36
C ARG A 221 7.03 12.75 -4.04
N SER A 222 6.13 13.72 -3.86
CA SER A 222 6.49 15.12 -3.62
C SER A 222 7.02 15.35 -2.19
N THR A 223 6.56 14.57 -1.22
CA THR A 223 6.91 14.75 0.19
C THR A 223 7.86 13.71 0.74
N ASN A 224 8.14 12.64 -0.02
CA ASN A 224 8.85 11.46 0.45
C ASN A 224 8.18 10.88 1.73
N SER A 225 6.85 10.80 1.68
CA SER A 225 5.98 10.22 2.73
C SER A 225 5.49 8.84 2.30
N ASN A 226 4.86 8.12 3.23
CA ASN A 226 4.19 6.84 2.94
C ASN A 226 2.70 6.96 3.27
N ILE A 227 1.99 7.75 2.46
CA ILE A 227 0.56 8.05 2.59
C ILE A 227 -0.24 6.77 2.41
N VAL A 228 -0.87 6.34 3.50
CA VAL A 228 -1.71 5.14 3.52
C VAL A 228 -3.19 5.43 3.65
N ALA A 229 -3.57 6.70 3.83
CA ALA A 229 -4.97 7.10 3.82
C ALA A 229 -5.15 8.54 3.32
N CYS A 230 -6.36 8.85 2.88
CA CYS A 230 -6.77 10.19 2.50
C CYS A 230 -8.03 10.57 3.27
N ALA A 231 -8.01 11.75 3.88
CA ALA A 231 -9.06 12.23 4.76
C ALA A 231 -9.38 13.71 4.51
N GLN A 232 -10.49 14.18 5.06
CA GLN A 232 -10.88 15.60 5.03
C GLN A 232 -11.68 15.95 6.29
N PRO A 233 -11.55 17.18 6.83
CA PRO A 233 -12.43 17.67 7.88
C PRO A 233 -13.89 17.66 7.44
N PHE A 234 -14.77 17.12 8.28
CA PHE A 234 -16.18 16.93 8.01
C PHE A 234 -16.99 17.29 9.25
N TYR A 235 -18.08 18.04 9.08
CA TYR A 235 -18.99 18.33 10.18
C TYR A 235 -20.04 17.22 10.30
N ALA A 236 -19.90 16.37 11.33
CA ALA A 236 -20.80 15.27 11.60
C ALA A 236 -21.97 15.75 12.47
N ILE A 237 -23.15 15.88 11.84
CA ILE A 237 -24.39 16.28 12.53
C ILE A 237 -24.83 15.14 13.46
N THR A 238 -24.95 15.44 14.75
CA THR A 238 -25.41 14.53 15.79
C THR A 238 -26.91 14.69 16.08
N ASP A 239 -27.46 15.89 15.89
CA ASP A 239 -28.91 16.17 15.93
C ASP A 239 -29.37 16.88 14.64
N PRO A 240 -30.08 16.17 13.73
CA PRO A 240 -30.59 16.74 12.49
C PRO A 240 -31.62 17.87 12.66
N HIS A 241 -32.26 17.99 13.83
CA HIS A 241 -33.29 19.00 14.07
C HIS A 241 -32.71 20.35 14.49
N THR A 242 -31.60 20.33 15.23
CA THR A 242 -30.90 21.54 15.69
C THR A 242 -29.73 21.90 14.77
N GLY A 243 -29.24 20.93 13.99
CA GLY A 243 -28.00 21.06 13.23
C GLY A 243 -26.76 20.96 14.11
N GLU A 244 -26.90 20.56 15.37
CA GLU A 244 -25.78 20.31 16.28
C GLU A 244 -24.96 19.11 15.80
N GLY A 245 -23.66 19.18 16.04
CA GLY A 245 -22.69 18.23 15.53
C GLY A 245 -21.26 18.63 15.92
N ASP A 246 -20.33 17.77 15.56
CA ASP A 246 -18.91 17.94 15.85
C ASP A 246 -18.09 17.90 14.57
N TRP A 247 -17.00 18.68 14.54
CA TRP A 247 -15.99 18.54 13.50
C TRP A 247 -15.22 17.25 13.75
N VAL A 248 -15.16 16.41 12.73
CA VAL A 248 -14.40 15.15 12.73
C VAL A 248 -13.54 15.08 11.48
N THR A 249 -12.57 14.20 11.46
CA THR A 249 -11.81 13.91 10.25
C THR A 249 -12.35 12.64 9.62
N LYS A 250 -12.97 12.76 8.43
CA LYS A 250 -13.52 11.62 7.70
C LYS A 250 -12.48 11.05 6.73
N VAL A 251 -12.25 9.76 6.82
CA VAL A 251 -11.34 9.03 5.92
C VAL A 251 -12.12 8.52 4.72
N TYR A 252 -11.67 8.90 3.52
CA TYR A 252 -12.32 8.56 2.24
C TYR A 252 -11.65 7.38 1.54
N TRP A 253 -10.38 7.13 1.86
CA TRP A 253 -9.63 6.00 1.32
C TRP A 253 -8.59 5.53 2.32
N LYS A 254 -8.41 4.21 2.37
CA LYS A 254 -7.40 3.51 3.16
C LYS A 254 -6.67 2.52 2.26
N HIS A 255 -5.36 2.46 2.38
CA HIS A 255 -4.55 1.48 1.67
C HIS A 255 -4.90 0.07 2.20
N PRO A 256 -5.18 -0.92 1.32
CA PRO A 256 -5.75 -2.21 1.70
C PRO A 256 -4.90 -3.01 2.70
N VAL A 257 -3.59 -2.76 2.72
CA VAL A 257 -2.66 -3.47 3.62
C VAL A 257 -2.81 -3.03 5.08
N VAL A 258 -3.24 -1.79 5.33
CA VAL A 258 -3.36 -1.20 6.67
C VAL A 258 -4.79 -0.78 7.02
N ALA A 259 -5.75 -1.08 6.15
CA ALA A 259 -7.13 -0.60 6.28
C ALA A 259 -7.80 -0.97 7.62
N ASP A 260 -7.42 -2.10 8.21
CA ASP A 260 -7.94 -2.59 9.49
C ASP A 260 -7.39 -1.81 10.71
N TYR A 261 -6.40 -0.93 10.52
CA TYR A 261 -5.78 -0.13 11.58
C TYR A 261 -6.25 1.33 11.60
N ILE A 262 -7.01 1.78 10.60
CA ILE A 262 -7.44 3.16 10.47
C ILE A 262 -8.96 3.18 10.43
N ASP A 263 -9.57 3.89 11.38
CA ASP A 263 -11.02 4.07 11.44
C ASP A 263 -11.51 4.98 10.31
N ASP A 264 -12.79 4.85 9.95
CA ASP A 264 -13.40 5.70 8.90
C ASP A 264 -13.62 7.15 9.38
N ILE A 265 -13.67 7.35 10.69
CA ILE A 265 -13.82 8.65 11.36
C ILE A 265 -12.76 8.74 12.45
N LEU A 266 -11.99 9.83 12.41
CA LEU A 266 -10.95 10.15 13.37
C LEU A 266 -11.40 11.37 14.18
N PHE A 267 -11.41 11.24 15.51
CA PHE A 267 -11.74 12.32 16.45
C PHE A 267 -10.51 13.17 16.76
N VAL A 268 -9.89 13.63 15.69
CA VAL A 268 -8.65 14.40 15.70
C VAL A 268 -9.03 15.83 15.35
N ILE A 269 -8.97 16.72 16.36
CA ILE A 269 -9.22 18.18 16.23
C ILE A 269 -8.08 18.92 16.91
#